data_AF-A0A101N2H0-F1
#
_entry.id   AF-A0A101N2H0-F1
#
_cell.length_a   1.000
_cell.length_b   1.000
_cell.length_c   1.000
_cell.angle_alpha   90.00
_cell.angle_beta   90.00
_cell.angle_gamma   90.00
#
_symmetry.space_group_name_H-M   'P 1'
#
loop_
_entity.id
_entity.type
_entity.pdbx_description
1 polymer ?
#
loop_
_entity_poly.entity_id
_entity_poly.type
_entity_poly.pdbx_seq_one_letter_code
_entity_poly.pdbx_strand_id
1 'polypeptide(L)'
;MEQTALRPKPMPGQEPGGGRRTGPARRPHAARRRGRRLTTLLFGLFVAAVLVLSGVGLGTMGATVIGMSRLAELRRQALPHLGGPSASAHQGTAPSSAGPTITPSPVPVVATLGLEVVDAEKAGALVVGVHVPGPGCTAGLVRGDVLLAFGRTRVDTAGDLARAVADARAGREVVLTVRHRSGGYQQLTAVPGVVT
;
A
#
# COMPACT_ATOMS: atom_id res chain seq x y z
N MET A 1 10.05 -75.73 -24.87
CA MET A 1 8.66 -76.22 -24.98
C MET A 1 7.93 -75.62 -23.80
N GLU A 2 7.32 -74.46 -24.05
CA GLU A 2 5.86 -74.24 -23.88
C GLU A 2 5.46 -74.23 -22.38
N GLN A 3 4.80 -73.21 -21.82
CA GLN A 3 3.55 -72.66 -22.29
C GLN A 3 3.36 -71.23 -21.77
N THR A 4 3.03 -70.36 -22.72
CA THR A 4 2.58 -68.98 -22.52
C THR A 4 1.22 -68.97 -21.83
N ALA A 5 1.16 -68.42 -20.62
CA ALA A 5 -0.07 -68.22 -19.87
C ALA A 5 -0.96 -67.14 -20.54
N LEU A 6 -1.91 -67.59 -21.35
CA LEU A 6 -2.96 -66.76 -21.95
C LEU A 6 -3.99 -66.36 -20.88
N ARG A 7 -3.94 -65.08 -20.51
CA ARG A 7 -4.90 -64.39 -19.65
C ARG A 7 -6.25 -64.21 -20.39
N PRO A 8 -7.38 -64.74 -19.90
CA PRO A 8 -8.67 -64.52 -20.52
C PRO A 8 -9.16 -63.08 -20.28
N LYS A 9 -9.66 -62.45 -21.35
CA LYS A 9 -10.26 -61.11 -21.36
C LYS A 9 -11.75 -61.24 -20.98
N PRO A 10 -12.27 -60.48 -20.00
CA PRO A 10 -13.68 -60.54 -19.64
C PRO A 10 -14.56 -59.92 -20.73
N MET A 11 -15.66 -60.63 -21.04
CA MET A 11 -16.67 -60.20 -22.02
C MET A 11 -17.54 -59.06 -21.47
N PRO A 12 -17.84 -58.03 -22.27
CA PRO A 12 -18.80 -56.99 -21.91
C PRO A 12 -20.22 -57.45 -22.27
N GLY A 13 -21.18 -57.35 -21.33
CA GLY A 13 -22.59 -57.48 -21.68
C GLY A 13 -23.57 -58.15 -20.71
N GLN A 14 -23.38 -58.12 -19.38
CA GLN A 14 -24.46 -58.53 -18.47
C GLN A 14 -24.61 -57.58 -17.26
N GLU A 15 -25.56 -56.67 -17.37
CA GLU A 15 -26.54 -56.33 -16.32
C GLU A 15 -27.93 -56.65 -16.93
N PRO A 16 -29.04 -56.90 -16.17
CA PRO A 16 -29.30 -56.58 -14.76
C PRO A 16 -30.05 -57.69 -13.97
N GLY A 17 -30.22 -57.53 -12.64
CA GLY A 17 -31.41 -58.07 -11.96
C GLY A 17 -31.28 -58.56 -10.51
N GLY A 18 -31.58 -57.67 -9.55
CA GLY A 18 -32.54 -57.96 -8.47
C GLY A 18 -32.12 -58.83 -7.27
N GLY A 19 -31.77 -58.16 -6.15
CA GLY A 19 -31.70 -58.80 -4.84
C GLY A 19 -31.69 -57.80 -3.68
N ARG A 20 -32.87 -57.33 -3.27
CA ARG A 20 -33.08 -56.52 -2.05
C ARG A 20 -32.58 -57.28 -0.81
N ARG A 21 -31.66 -56.67 -0.05
CA ARG A 21 -31.61 -56.84 1.41
C ARG A 21 -31.45 -55.48 2.08
N THR A 22 -32.50 -55.14 2.81
CA THR A 22 -32.69 -54.05 3.75
C THR A 22 -31.68 -54.09 4.90
N GLY A 23 -31.02 -52.96 5.15
CA GLY A 23 -30.24 -52.69 6.37
C GLY A 23 -30.50 -51.24 6.82
N PRO A 24 -30.61 -50.96 8.12
CA PRO A 24 -31.42 -49.86 8.64
C PRO A 24 -30.78 -48.49 8.48
N ALA A 25 -31.65 -47.51 8.28
CA ALA A 25 -31.36 -46.09 8.19
C ALA A 25 -30.58 -45.55 9.40
N ARG A 26 -29.41 -44.95 9.14
CA ARG A 26 -28.79 -43.95 10.01
C ARG A 26 -28.63 -42.63 9.26
N ARG A 27 -29.69 -41.82 9.32
CA ARG A 27 -29.59 -40.35 9.39
C ARG A 27 -30.25 -39.97 10.71
N PRO A 28 -29.58 -39.20 11.57
CA PRO A 28 -29.59 -37.76 11.35
C PRO A 28 -28.31 -37.04 11.83
N HIS A 29 -27.71 -36.22 10.99
CA HIS A 29 -26.90 -35.09 11.45
C HIS A 29 -27.23 -33.84 10.63
N ALA A 30 -28.49 -33.40 10.75
CA ALA A 30 -28.87 -32.04 10.46
C ALA A 30 -28.61 -31.19 11.71
N ALA A 31 -27.35 -30.81 11.97
CA ALA A 31 -27.04 -29.83 13.02
C ALA A 31 -25.63 -29.26 12.86
N ARG A 32 -25.47 -28.22 12.04
CA ARG A 32 -24.49 -27.12 12.24
C ARG A 32 -24.63 -26.00 11.20
N ARG A 33 -25.86 -25.66 10.78
CA ARG A 33 -26.14 -24.46 9.97
C ARG A 33 -26.57 -23.24 10.79
N ARG A 34 -26.45 -23.32 12.12
CA ARG A 34 -26.85 -22.26 13.07
C ARG A 34 -25.71 -21.30 13.46
N GLY A 35 -24.45 -21.66 13.17
CA GLY A 35 -23.28 -20.84 13.49
C GLY A 35 -23.13 -19.60 12.61
N ARG A 36 -23.51 -19.68 11.32
CA ARG A 36 -23.37 -18.56 10.38
C ARG A 36 -24.24 -17.36 10.76
N ARG A 37 -25.46 -17.59 11.24
CA ARG A 37 -26.36 -16.49 11.67
C ARG A 37 -25.82 -15.79 12.92
N LEU A 38 -25.24 -16.57 13.85
CA LEU A 38 -24.62 -16.01 15.05
C LEU A 38 -23.41 -15.16 14.69
N THR A 39 -22.55 -15.62 13.78
CA THR A 39 -21.41 -14.82 13.31
C THR A 39 -21.86 -13.55 12.58
N THR A 40 -22.96 -13.57 11.83
CA THR A 40 -23.49 -12.34 11.19
C THR A 40 -24.04 -11.37 12.22
N LEU A 41 -24.74 -11.85 13.26
CA LEU A 41 -25.24 -11.01 14.35
C LEU A 41 -24.09 -10.43 15.20
N LEU A 42 -23.08 -11.23 15.51
CA LEU A 42 -21.89 -10.79 16.23
C LEU A 42 -21.09 -9.74 15.43
N PHE A 43 -20.95 -9.95 14.12
CA PHE A 43 -20.27 -8.99 13.25
C PHE A 43 -21.06 -7.68 13.13
N GLY A 44 -22.38 -7.75 13.00
CA GLY A 44 -23.25 -6.57 12.98
C GLY A 44 -23.20 -5.78 14.29
N LEU A 45 -23.23 -6.47 15.44
CA LEU A 45 -23.11 -5.84 16.75
C LEU A 45 -21.73 -5.19 16.97
N PHE A 46 -20.66 -5.86 16.51
CA PHE A 46 -19.31 -5.31 16.57
C PHE A 46 -19.17 -4.05 15.70
N VAL A 47 -19.68 -4.06 14.47
CA VAL A 47 -19.67 -2.88 13.59
C VAL A 47 -20.49 -1.73 14.17
N ALA A 48 -21.66 -2.00 14.75
CA ALA A 48 -22.46 -0.98 15.42
C ALA A 48 -21.75 -0.38 16.65
N ALA A 49 -21.12 -1.21 17.48
CA ALA A 49 -20.35 -0.76 18.63
C ALA A 49 -19.15 0.11 18.20
N VAL A 50 -18.44 -0.29 17.13
CA VAL A 50 -17.33 0.51 16.57
C VAL A 50 -17.84 1.84 16.01
N LEU A 51 -18.99 1.90 15.33
CA LEU A 51 -19.56 3.17 14.85
C LEU A 51 -19.92 4.12 16.01
N VAL A 52 -20.49 3.57 17.09
CA VAL A 52 -20.85 4.33 18.29
C VAL A 52 -19.60 4.82 19.03
N LEU A 53 -18.58 3.97 19.22
CA LEU A 53 -17.30 4.36 19.84
C LEU A 53 -16.50 5.32 18.96
N SER A 54 -16.57 5.16 17.64
CA SER A 54 -15.91 6.05 16.67
C SER A 54 -16.60 7.41 16.57
N GLY A 55 -17.69 7.63 17.31
CA GLY A 55 -18.36 8.93 17.33
C GLY A 55 -18.91 9.33 15.97
N VAL A 56 -19.35 8.37 15.15
CA VAL A 56 -20.11 8.66 13.92
C VAL A 56 -21.54 9.02 14.36
N GLY A 57 -21.63 10.15 15.05
CA GLY A 57 -22.86 10.83 15.40
C GLY A 57 -23.48 11.35 14.12
N LEU A 58 -24.58 10.72 13.72
CA LEU A 58 -25.51 11.29 12.77
C LEU A 58 -25.95 12.65 13.31
N GLY A 59 -25.73 13.70 12.52
CA GLY A 59 -25.60 15.09 12.96
C GLY A 59 -26.72 15.68 13.83
N THR A 60 -26.33 16.65 14.65
CA THR A 60 -27.19 17.73 15.14
C THR A 60 -26.42 19.06 15.05
N MET A 61 -26.88 19.93 14.14
CA MET A 61 -26.98 21.40 14.18
C MET A 61 -25.83 22.17 14.87
N GLY A 62 -25.13 23.09 14.20
CA GLY A 62 -25.68 24.36 13.73
C GLY A 62 -25.43 25.46 14.78
N ALA A 63 -24.67 26.50 14.38
CA ALA A 63 -24.46 27.78 15.08
C ALA A 63 -23.74 27.70 16.45
N THR A 64 -22.49 28.10 16.57
CA THR A 64 -22.02 29.50 16.72
C THR A 64 -20.49 29.38 16.97
N VAL A 65 -19.60 30.17 16.37
CA VAL A 65 -19.10 31.49 16.82
C VAL A 65 -17.91 31.76 15.87
N ILE A 66 -18.07 32.55 14.81
CA ILE A 66 -17.73 33.98 14.70
C ILE A 66 -16.65 34.46 15.68
N GLY A 67 -15.46 34.72 15.13
CA GLY A 67 -14.57 35.77 15.62
C GLY A 67 -13.18 35.29 15.96
N MET A 68 -12.23 35.46 15.01
CA MET A 68 -10.82 35.82 15.25
C MET A 68 -10.12 36.26 13.94
N SER A 69 -10.84 36.92 13.02
CA SER A 69 -10.29 37.46 11.75
C SER A 69 -10.01 38.97 11.80
N ARG A 70 -9.57 39.51 12.94
CA ARG A 70 -9.33 40.96 13.13
C ARG A 70 -7.96 41.30 13.76
N LEU A 71 -6.90 40.57 13.42
CA LEU A 71 -5.54 40.89 13.86
C LEU A 71 -4.51 41.06 12.73
N ALA A 72 -4.89 40.88 11.46
CA ALA A 72 -3.98 41.05 10.32
C ALA A 72 -3.92 42.48 9.73
N GLU A 73 -4.83 43.38 10.12
CA GLU A 73 -5.02 44.69 9.45
C GLU A 73 -4.43 45.90 10.20
N LEU A 74 -3.77 45.73 11.35
CA LEU A 74 -3.29 46.87 12.16
C LEU A 74 -1.79 47.19 12.03
N ARG A 75 -1.01 46.44 11.24
CA ARG A 75 0.43 46.73 11.06
C ARG A 75 0.74 47.66 9.88
N ARG A 76 -0.27 48.11 9.12
CA ARG A 76 -0.06 48.87 7.86
C ARG A 76 -0.52 50.33 7.87
N GLN A 77 -0.81 50.91 9.04
CA GLN A 77 -1.20 52.33 9.13
C GLN A 77 -0.49 53.06 10.28
N ALA A 78 0.74 53.50 10.02
CA ALA A 78 1.37 54.67 10.62
C ALA A 78 2.60 55.12 9.78
N LEU A 79 2.31 55.81 8.66
CA LEU A 79 2.79 57.15 8.19
C LEU A 79 4.10 57.77 8.81
N PRO A 80 4.68 58.86 8.24
CA PRO A 80 5.57 58.97 7.07
C PRO A 80 6.82 59.85 7.41
N HIS A 81 7.52 60.38 6.39
CA HIS A 81 8.52 61.50 6.41
C HIS A 81 9.99 61.06 6.50
N LEU A 82 11.00 61.63 5.82
CA LEU A 82 11.18 62.78 4.90
C LEU A 82 12.62 62.67 4.32
N GLY A 83 12.85 63.13 3.08
CA GLY A 83 14.11 63.77 2.65
C GLY A 83 15.36 62.91 2.33
N GLY A 84 15.90 63.04 1.11
CA GLY A 84 17.25 62.59 0.70
C GLY A 84 18.39 63.46 1.30
N PRO A 85 19.61 63.58 0.70
CA PRO A 85 20.01 63.22 -0.68
C PRO A 85 21.44 62.62 -0.87
N SER A 86 21.76 62.30 -2.13
CA SER A 86 23.04 62.46 -2.85
C SER A 86 24.33 61.66 -2.56
N ALA A 87 24.91 61.22 -3.70
CA ALA A 87 26.34 61.05 -4.02
C ALA A 87 27.04 59.79 -3.47
N SER A 88 27.93 59.06 -4.15
CA SER A 88 28.76 59.26 -5.35
C SER A 88 29.23 57.86 -5.78
N ALA A 89 29.14 57.46 -7.05
CA ALA A 89 30.24 57.49 -8.03
C ALA A 89 31.43 56.53 -7.78
N HIS A 90 31.49 55.51 -8.66
CA HIS A 90 32.63 55.11 -9.51
C HIS A 90 33.79 54.20 -9.00
N GLN A 91 34.33 53.48 -10.00
CA GLN A 91 35.56 52.68 -10.10
C GLN A 91 35.43 51.18 -9.72
N GLY A 92 35.80 50.19 -10.54
CA GLY A 92 36.56 50.18 -11.79
C GLY A 92 37.71 49.15 -11.69
N THR A 93 37.91 48.34 -12.75
CA THR A 93 39.13 47.53 -13.06
C THR A 93 39.26 46.21 -12.25
N ALA A 94 39.47 45.00 -12.79
CA ALA A 94 39.86 44.44 -14.10
C ALA A 94 39.56 42.91 -14.13
N PRO A 95 39.65 42.25 -15.30
CA PRO A 95 39.23 40.86 -15.52
C PRO A 95 40.34 39.84 -15.24
N SER A 96 39.98 38.63 -14.77
CA SER A 96 40.84 37.44 -14.86
C SER A 96 40.01 36.16 -14.85
N SER A 97 39.74 35.69 -16.07
CA SER A 97 40.13 34.38 -16.58
C SER A 97 40.27 33.24 -15.57
N ALA A 98 39.23 32.40 -15.50
CA ALA A 98 39.29 30.93 -15.41
C ALA A 98 37.92 30.43 -14.93
N GLY A 99 36.94 30.38 -15.82
CA GLY A 99 35.72 29.64 -15.53
C GLY A 99 36.04 28.15 -15.55
N PRO A 100 35.79 27.37 -14.49
CA PRO A 100 35.50 25.97 -14.71
C PRO A 100 34.16 25.95 -15.44
N THR A 101 34.13 25.46 -16.67
CA THR A 101 32.89 24.93 -17.24
C THR A 101 32.48 23.78 -16.34
N ILE A 102 31.67 24.07 -15.32
CA ILE A 102 30.98 23.06 -14.55
C ILE A 102 29.96 22.49 -15.53
N THR A 103 30.37 21.50 -16.31
CA THR A 103 29.43 20.58 -16.92
C THR A 103 28.67 19.97 -15.73
N PRO A 104 27.37 20.27 -15.52
CA PRO A 104 26.65 19.64 -14.43
C PRO A 104 26.63 18.16 -14.75
N SER A 105 27.44 17.38 -14.02
CA SER A 105 27.35 15.93 -14.07
C SER A 105 25.92 15.60 -13.67
N PRO A 106 25.11 14.96 -14.54
CA PRO A 106 23.73 14.68 -14.23
C PRO A 106 23.73 13.71 -13.05
N VAL A 107 23.38 14.20 -11.86
CA VAL A 107 23.11 13.32 -10.72
C VAL A 107 21.97 12.39 -11.14
N PRO A 108 22.16 11.06 -11.12
CA PRO A 108 21.10 10.15 -11.50
C PRO A 108 19.95 10.32 -10.50
N VAL A 109 18.82 10.80 -11.01
CA VAL A 109 17.61 11.01 -10.22
C VAL A 109 16.98 9.64 -9.99
N VAL A 110 17.25 9.04 -8.82
CA VAL A 110 16.75 7.72 -8.45
C VAL A 110 15.34 7.84 -7.87
N ALA A 111 14.43 6.98 -8.33
CA ALA A 111 13.09 6.93 -7.78
C ALA A 111 13.11 6.39 -6.34
N THR A 112 12.19 6.84 -5.51
CA THR A 112 12.06 6.40 -4.12
C THR A 112 10.59 6.28 -3.71
N LEU A 113 10.34 5.38 -2.76
CA LEU A 113 9.03 5.18 -2.15
C LEU A 113 8.92 5.81 -0.75
N GLY A 114 10.03 6.26 -0.16
CA GLY A 114 10.04 6.75 1.23
C GLY A 114 9.72 5.65 2.24
N LEU A 115 10.33 4.47 2.06
CA LEU A 115 10.13 3.30 2.92
C LEU A 115 11.43 2.89 3.58
N GLU A 116 11.34 2.51 4.85
CA GLU A 116 12.40 1.77 5.54
C GLU A 116 12.02 0.30 5.55
N VAL A 117 12.89 -0.53 5.01
CA VAL A 117 12.58 -1.94 4.71
C VAL A 117 13.73 -2.83 5.12
N VAL A 118 13.40 -3.98 5.68
CA VAL A 118 14.36 -5.05 6.04
C VAL A 118 13.94 -6.36 5.41
N ASP A 119 14.84 -7.33 5.36
CA ASP A 119 14.50 -8.67 4.88
C ASP A 119 13.46 -9.32 5.80
N ALA A 120 12.41 -9.91 5.22
CA ALA A 120 11.44 -10.68 5.98
C ALA A 120 11.98 -12.10 6.27
N GLU A 121 11.42 -12.78 7.28
CA GLU A 121 11.78 -14.18 7.60
C GLU A 121 11.46 -15.16 6.46
N LYS A 122 10.51 -14.79 5.59
CA LYS A 122 10.16 -15.50 4.36
C LYS A 122 10.41 -14.55 3.19
N ALA A 123 10.26 -15.03 1.97
CA ALA A 123 10.30 -14.18 0.78
C ALA A 123 9.49 -12.89 0.96
N GLY A 124 10.16 -11.76 0.73
CA GLY A 124 9.57 -10.42 0.75
C GLY A 124 10.42 -9.40 1.52
N ALA A 125 10.04 -8.14 1.36
CA ALA A 125 10.65 -7.03 2.05
C ALA A 125 9.68 -6.50 3.12
N LEU A 126 10.06 -6.60 4.40
CA LEU A 126 9.27 -6.17 5.53
C LEU A 126 9.39 -4.66 5.74
N VAL A 127 8.27 -3.95 5.65
CA VAL A 127 8.18 -2.52 5.90
C VAL A 127 8.28 -2.26 7.40
N VAL A 128 9.38 -1.65 7.83
CA VAL A 128 9.60 -1.26 9.23
C VAL A 128 9.30 0.22 9.45
N GLY A 129 9.31 1.05 8.41
CA GLY A 129 9.01 2.47 8.50
C GLY A 129 8.42 3.00 7.20
N VAL A 130 7.53 3.98 7.34
CA VAL A 130 6.92 4.69 6.20
C VAL A 130 7.07 6.18 6.47
N HIS A 131 7.66 6.90 5.52
CA HIS A 131 7.83 8.33 5.62
C HIS A 131 6.51 9.06 5.31
N VAL A 132 6.18 10.07 6.13
CA VAL A 132 4.98 10.90 5.98
C VAL A 132 5.37 12.38 5.98
N PRO A 133 5.04 13.16 4.92
CA PRO A 133 4.39 12.72 3.69
C PRO A 133 5.34 11.94 2.77
N GLY A 134 4.83 10.96 2.03
CA GLY A 134 5.67 10.19 1.09
C GLY A 134 4.88 9.27 0.17
N PRO A 135 5.47 8.82 -0.96
CA PRO A 135 4.82 7.93 -1.92
C PRO A 135 4.23 6.66 -1.31
N GLY A 136 4.97 6.02 -0.40
CA GLY A 136 4.51 4.82 0.29
C GLY A 136 3.32 5.08 1.21
N CYS A 137 3.31 6.22 1.91
CA CYS A 137 2.17 6.65 2.72
C CYS A 137 0.94 6.91 1.85
N THR A 138 1.10 7.60 0.72
CA THR A 138 0.00 7.88 -0.22
C THR A 138 -0.56 6.60 -0.84
N ALA A 139 0.30 5.59 -1.06
CA ALA A 139 -0.11 4.27 -1.51
C ALA A 139 -0.87 3.45 -0.45
N GLY A 140 -0.91 3.93 0.80
CA GLY A 140 -1.55 3.23 1.92
C GLY A 140 -0.71 2.11 2.53
N LEU A 141 0.61 2.10 2.30
CA LEU A 141 1.51 1.17 2.97
C LEU A 141 1.59 1.50 4.45
N VAL A 142 1.60 0.45 5.27
CA VAL A 142 1.74 0.59 6.72
C VAL A 142 2.90 -0.25 7.24
N ARG A 143 3.43 0.15 8.40
CA ARG A 143 4.46 -0.62 9.09
C ARG A 143 3.95 -2.02 9.42
N GLY A 144 4.76 -3.02 9.12
CA GLY A 144 4.45 -4.44 9.30
C GLY A 144 3.93 -5.13 8.04
N ASP A 145 3.74 -4.40 6.94
CA ASP A 145 3.44 -5.00 5.64
C ASP A 145 4.69 -5.67 5.06
N VAL A 146 4.48 -6.78 4.36
CA VAL A 146 5.53 -7.46 3.60
C VAL A 146 5.25 -7.26 2.11
N LEU A 147 6.15 -6.55 1.42
CA LEU A 147 6.10 -6.43 -0.03
C LEU A 147 6.61 -7.73 -0.67
N LEU A 148 5.81 -8.25 -1.60
CA LEU A 148 6.11 -9.50 -2.32
C LEU A 148 6.35 -9.27 -3.81
N ALA A 149 5.80 -8.18 -4.36
CA ALA A 149 6.03 -7.79 -5.74
C ALA A 149 5.96 -6.27 -5.90
N PHE A 150 6.81 -5.76 -6.78
CA PHE A 150 6.84 -4.38 -7.25
C PHE A 150 6.60 -4.38 -8.76
N GLY A 151 5.39 -4.00 -9.17
CA GLY A 151 4.92 -4.09 -10.55
C GLY A 151 4.91 -5.54 -11.04
N ARG A 152 5.80 -5.84 -11.99
CA ARG A 152 6.00 -7.19 -12.54
C ARG A 152 7.18 -7.93 -11.91
N THR A 153 7.94 -7.26 -11.05
CA THR A 153 9.15 -7.79 -10.43
C THR A 153 8.79 -8.43 -9.10
N ARG A 154 9.15 -9.70 -8.94
CA ARG A 154 9.03 -10.39 -7.66
C ARG A 154 10.10 -9.88 -6.70
N VAL A 155 9.72 -9.67 -5.46
CA VAL A 155 10.59 -9.16 -4.40
C VAL A 155 10.71 -10.26 -3.36
N ASP A 156 11.89 -10.87 -3.26
CA ASP A 156 12.18 -11.89 -2.26
C ASP A 156 13.02 -11.33 -1.10
N THR A 157 13.77 -10.25 -1.33
CA THR A 157 14.59 -9.55 -0.32
C THR A 157 14.38 -8.03 -0.37
N ALA A 158 14.82 -7.31 0.68
CA ALA A 158 14.83 -5.85 0.70
C ALA A 158 15.76 -5.25 -0.38
N GLY A 159 16.86 -5.94 -0.70
CA GLY A 159 17.74 -5.56 -1.80
C GLY A 159 17.07 -5.62 -3.17
N ASP A 160 16.21 -6.61 -3.39
CA ASP A 160 15.44 -6.74 -4.64
C ASP A 160 14.45 -5.58 -4.79
N LEU A 161 13.81 -5.19 -3.69
CA LEU A 161 12.93 -4.02 -3.69
C LEU A 161 13.70 -2.75 -4.03
N ALA A 162 14.86 -2.53 -3.40
CA ALA A 162 15.68 -1.34 -3.66
C ALA A 162 16.09 -1.25 -5.14
N ARG A 163 16.48 -2.38 -5.75
CA ARG A 163 16.79 -2.46 -7.19
C ARG A 163 15.56 -2.19 -8.05
N ALA A 164 14.45 -2.86 -7.75
CA ALA A 164 13.21 -2.69 -8.51
C ALA A 164 12.67 -1.25 -8.46
N VAL A 165 12.84 -0.56 -7.33
CA VAL A 165 12.50 0.85 -7.16
C VAL A 165 13.48 1.76 -7.91
N ALA A 166 14.78 1.46 -7.87
CA ALA A 166 15.78 2.22 -8.62
C ALA A 166 15.59 2.13 -10.15
N ASP A 167 15.15 0.95 -10.63
CA ASP A 167 14.81 0.73 -12.04
C ASP A 167 13.45 1.32 -12.43
N ALA A 168 12.61 1.65 -11.45
CA ALA A 168 11.30 2.23 -11.68
C ALA A 168 11.41 3.67 -12.17
N ARG A 169 10.54 4.04 -13.11
CA ARG A 169 10.40 5.44 -13.50
C ARG A 169 9.62 6.21 -12.44
N ALA A 170 10.24 7.25 -11.89
CA ALA A 170 9.54 8.22 -11.04
C ALA A 170 8.32 8.81 -11.77
N GLY A 171 7.24 9.07 -11.02
CA GLY A 171 5.98 9.59 -11.53
C GLY A 171 5.09 8.56 -12.25
N ARG A 172 5.56 7.32 -12.47
CA ARG A 172 4.76 6.25 -13.07
C ARG A 172 4.07 5.43 -11.97
N GLU A 173 2.77 5.22 -12.07
CA GLU A 173 2.06 4.30 -11.19
C GLU A 173 2.62 2.87 -11.32
N VAL A 174 2.84 2.24 -10.17
CA VAL A 174 3.27 0.85 -10.04
C VAL A 174 2.37 0.14 -9.05
N VAL A 175 1.92 -1.06 -9.45
CA VAL A 175 1.12 -1.94 -8.58
C VAL A 175 2.05 -2.70 -7.65
N LEU A 176 1.79 -2.62 -6.36
CA LEU A 176 2.48 -3.36 -5.30
C LEU A 176 1.61 -4.51 -4.84
N THR A 177 2.20 -5.68 -4.63
CA THR A 177 1.51 -6.78 -3.93
C THR A 177 2.07 -6.88 -2.53
N VAL A 178 1.21 -6.66 -1.53
CA VAL A 178 1.57 -6.68 -0.13
C VAL A 178 0.83 -7.76 0.63
N ARG A 179 1.47 -8.26 1.68
CA ARG A 179 0.84 -9.09 2.69
C ARG A 179 0.84 -8.33 4.01
N HIS A 180 -0.35 -8.04 4.52
CA HIS A 180 -0.51 -7.40 5.83
C HIS A 180 -0.13 -8.37 6.95
N ARG A 181 0.15 -7.81 8.13
CA ARG A 181 0.40 -8.58 9.35
C ARG A 181 -0.74 -9.54 9.70
N SER A 182 -1.98 -9.22 9.31
CA SER A 182 -3.16 -10.08 9.46
C SER A 182 -3.13 -11.34 8.58
N GLY A 183 -2.19 -11.42 7.63
CA GLY A 183 -2.07 -12.49 6.64
C GLY A 183 -2.84 -12.25 5.34
N GLY A 184 -3.62 -11.16 5.25
CA GLY A 184 -4.33 -10.77 4.04
C GLY A 184 -3.40 -10.26 2.95
N TYR A 185 -3.70 -10.58 1.69
CA TYR A 185 -3.01 -10.05 0.52
C TYR A 185 -3.79 -8.87 -0.04
N GLN A 186 -3.10 -7.80 -0.36
CA GLN A 186 -3.68 -6.60 -0.96
C GLN A 186 -2.80 -6.11 -2.09
N GLN A 187 -3.43 -5.56 -3.13
CA GLN A 187 -2.74 -4.79 -4.16
C GLN A 187 -2.92 -3.31 -3.88
N LEU A 188 -1.82 -2.57 -3.92
CA LEU A 188 -1.78 -1.12 -3.71
C LEU A 188 -1.15 -0.48 -4.93
N THR A 189 -1.54 0.76 -5.23
CA THR A 189 -0.90 1.53 -6.31
C THR A 189 -0.04 2.61 -5.67
N ALA A 190 1.25 2.62 -6.01
CA ALA A 190 2.19 3.62 -5.57
C ALA A 190 2.76 4.39 -6.77
N VAL A 191 3.06 5.67 -6.57
CA VAL A 191 3.74 6.49 -7.57
C VAL A 191 5.13 6.82 -7.02
N PRO A 192 6.21 6.14 -7.47
CA PRO A 192 7.56 6.44 -7.00
C PRO A 192 7.88 7.92 -7.24
N GLY A 193 8.33 8.59 -6.19
CA GLY A 193 8.73 9.98 -6.23
C GLY A 193 10.24 10.12 -6.43
N VAL A 194 10.72 11.35 -6.41
CA VAL A 194 12.15 11.67 -6.37
C VAL A 194 12.39 12.52 -5.15
N VAL A 195 13.40 12.16 -4.37
CA VAL A 195 13.84 12.96 -3.22
C VAL A 195 15.16 13.60 -3.66
N THR A 196 15.10 14.91 -3.88
CA THR A 196 16.23 15.79 -4.20
C THR A 196 16.80 16.41 -2.95
#